data_AF-A0A7D5SW72-F1
#
_entry.id   AF-A0A7D5SW72-F1
#
_cell.length_a   1.000
_cell.length_b   1.000
_cell.length_c   1.000
_cell.angle_alpha   90.00
_cell.angle_beta   90.00
_cell.angle_gamma   90.00
#
_symmetry.space_group_name_H-M   'P 1'
#
loop_
_entity.id
_entity.type
_entity.pdbx_description
1 polymer ?
#
loop_
_entity_poly.entity_id
_entity_poly.type
_entity_poly.pdbx_seq_one_letter_code
_entity_poly.pdbx_strand_id
1 'polypeptide(L)'
;MTINPRDYDLNELREMARKRDDIDAEDPRASDGRPEDPRPDDPSEAEWGPLDDVGEASMSAGDSFRAGLYRELLPLIGGQDDLEKPYLRSVPDTYAAEFVVFEWLEFLLMHAGYKGAADALGYYESIDWITEDVAGQLNDYLLGIDETGSNEGNDLDVDDHMLSLVYVAKLTGMQ
;
A
#
# COMPACT_ATOMS: atom_id res chain seq x y z
N MET A 1 21.26 -2.56 -3.31
CA MET A 1 20.75 -1.24 -3.75
C MET A 1 19.48 -0.92 -2.99
N THR A 2 19.46 0.21 -2.27
CA THR A 2 18.21 0.77 -1.73
C THR A 2 17.44 1.36 -2.88
N ILE A 3 16.46 0.63 -3.42
CA ILE A 3 15.57 1.15 -4.45
C ILE A 3 14.66 2.18 -3.79
N ASN A 4 14.88 3.43 -4.17
CA ASN A 4 14.10 4.58 -3.71
C ASN A 4 12.76 4.55 -4.45
N PRO A 5 11.61 4.54 -3.75
CA PRO A 5 10.28 4.48 -4.36
C PRO A 5 9.97 5.65 -5.31
N ARG A 6 10.78 6.71 -5.31
CA ARG A 6 10.68 7.87 -6.20
C ARG A 6 11.22 7.61 -7.61
N ASP A 7 11.97 6.53 -7.83
CA ASP A 7 12.68 6.26 -9.09
C ASP A 7 11.94 5.31 -10.04
N TYR A 8 10.71 4.88 -9.70
CA TYR A 8 9.89 4.07 -10.61
C TYR A 8 9.26 4.94 -11.69
N ASP A 9 9.83 4.93 -12.90
CA ASP A 9 9.24 5.50 -14.10
C ASP A 9 8.29 4.48 -14.79
N LEU A 10 7.09 4.93 -15.16
CA LEU A 10 6.05 4.14 -15.83
C LEU A 10 6.51 3.55 -17.16
N ASN A 11 7.50 4.18 -17.81
CA ASN A 11 8.02 3.68 -19.08
C ASN A 11 8.96 2.48 -18.89
N GLU A 12 9.76 2.44 -17.81
CA GLU A 12 10.59 1.28 -17.44
C GLU A 12 9.71 0.09 -17.05
N LEU A 13 8.62 0.33 -16.30
CA LEU A 13 7.66 -0.71 -15.92
C LEU A 13 7.00 -1.37 -17.14
N ARG A 14 6.70 -0.59 -18.19
CA ARG A 14 6.15 -1.10 -19.46
C ARG A 14 7.19 -1.89 -20.27
N GLU A 15 8.46 -1.52 -20.19
CA GLU A 15 9.55 -2.23 -20.86
C GLU A 15 9.82 -3.59 -20.20
N MET A 16 9.83 -3.63 -18.86
CA MET A 16 9.96 -4.87 -18.09
C MET A 16 8.81 -5.84 -18.36
N ALA A 17 7.60 -5.34 -18.58
CA ALA A 17 6.43 -6.17 -18.92
C ALA A 17 6.55 -6.84 -20.30
N ARG A 18 7.10 -6.13 -21.31
CA ARG A 18 7.23 -6.69 -22.67
C ARG A 18 8.37 -7.69 -22.80
N LYS A 19 9.47 -7.50 -22.08
CA LYS A 19 10.65 -8.38 -22.15
C LYS A 19 10.41 -9.78 -21.56
N ARG A 20 9.30 -9.97 -20.84
CA ARG A 20 8.94 -11.23 -20.18
C ARG A 20 8.24 -12.24 -21.10
N ASP A 21 7.65 -11.79 -22.20
CA ASP A 21 6.87 -12.64 -23.11
C ASP A 21 7.74 -13.42 -24.15
N ASP A 22 9.02 -13.07 -24.29
CA ASP A 22 9.87 -13.56 -25.40
C ASP A 22 10.72 -14.82 -25.06
N ILE A 23 10.64 -15.36 -23.83
CA ILE A 23 11.61 -16.35 -23.31
C ILE A 23 11.08 -17.81 -23.30
N ASP A 24 9.82 -18.05 -23.67
CA ASP A 24 9.16 -19.37 -23.55
C ASP A 24 9.49 -20.41 -24.66
N ALA A 25 10.66 -20.36 -25.29
CA ALA A 25 11.03 -21.35 -26.31
C ALA A 25 12.43 -21.97 -26.10
N GLU A 26 12.39 -23.27 -25.73
CA GLU A 26 13.41 -24.33 -25.89
C GLU A 26 14.31 -24.69 -24.68
N ASP A 27 14.07 -25.91 -24.13
CA ASP A 27 14.99 -26.74 -23.31
C ASP A 27 15.57 -27.85 -24.23
N PRO A 28 16.87 -28.22 -24.13
CA PRO A 28 17.22 -29.45 -23.38
C PRO A 28 18.59 -29.43 -22.65
N ARG A 29 18.55 -29.73 -21.34
CA ARG A 29 19.38 -30.69 -20.54
C ARG A 29 20.93 -30.73 -20.68
N ALA A 30 21.65 -30.66 -19.54
CA ALA A 30 22.47 -31.76 -18.95
C ALA A 30 23.54 -31.32 -17.88
N SER A 31 23.44 -31.91 -16.68
CA SER A 31 24.47 -32.68 -15.92
C SER A 31 25.83 -32.08 -15.44
N ASP A 32 26.02 -32.18 -14.11
CA ASP A 32 27.18 -32.70 -13.33
C ASP A 32 28.15 -31.74 -12.60
N GLY A 33 28.55 -32.12 -11.36
CA GLY A 33 29.87 -31.82 -10.80
C GLY A 33 30.02 -30.95 -9.52
N ARG A 34 29.84 -31.57 -8.33
CA ARG A 34 30.57 -31.47 -7.03
C ARG A 34 31.11 -30.10 -6.46
N PRO A 35 31.05 -29.85 -5.12
CA PRO A 35 31.29 -28.52 -4.54
C PRO A 35 32.76 -28.26 -4.13
N GLU A 36 33.22 -27.02 -4.28
CA GLU A 36 34.40 -26.46 -3.61
C GLU A 36 34.07 -25.09 -3.00
N ASP A 37 34.52 -24.85 -1.76
CA ASP A 37 34.33 -23.62 -0.98
C ASP A 37 35.64 -22.81 -0.96
N PRO A 38 35.59 -21.48 -1.14
CA PRO A 38 36.45 -20.65 -0.31
C PRO A 38 35.82 -19.30 0.12
N ARG A 39 35.66 -19.15 1.44
CA ARG A 39 35.85 -17.95 2.32
C ARG A 39 35.11 -16.62 1.98
N PRO A 40 34.71 -15.86 3.03
CA PRO A 40 33.78 -14.74 2.91
C PRO A 40 34.49 -13.44 2.54
N ASP A 41 33.90 -12.65 1.63
CA ASP A 41 33.92 -11.17 1.57
C ASP A 41 33.31 -10.68 0.25
N ASP A 42 31.99 -10.39 0.22
CA ASP A 42 31.33 -9.24 -0.45
C ASP A 42 29.78 -9.35 -0.29
N PRO A 43 29.08 -8.45 0.43
CA PRO A 43 27.62 -8.49 0.54
C PRO A 43 26.89 -7.92 -0.70
N SER A 44 27.59 -7.64 -1.80
CA SER A 44 27.00 -7.10 -3.03
C SER A 44 26.67 -8.12 -4.12
N GLU A 45 26.93 -9.41 -3.90
CA GLU A 45 26.50 -10.51 -4.76
C GLU A 45 25.50 -11.44 -4.05
N ALA A 46 24.34 -10.90 -3.67
CA ALA A 46 23.14 -11.74 -3.62
C ALA A 46 22.73 -12.06 -5.07
N GLU A 47 23.49 -12.96 -5.69
CA GLU A 47 23.18 -13.60 -6.96
C GLU A 47 21.87 -14.37 -6.77
N TRP A 48 20.76 -13.76 -7.18
CA TRP A 48 19.52 -14.48 -7.42
C TRP A 48 19.80 -15.50 -8.52
N GLY A 49 20.16 -16.72 -8.11
CA GLY A 49 20.35 -17.83 -9.04
C GLY A 49 19.10 -18.05 -9.90
N PRO A 50 19.23 -18.73 -11.05
CA PRO A 50 18.11 -19.00 -11.94
C PRO A 50 16.96 -19.61 -11.15
N LEU A 51 15.79 -18.98 -11.23
CA LEU A 51 14.54 -19.47 -10.65
C LEU A 51 14.03 -20.70 -11.44
N ASP A 52 14.86 -21.73 -11.57
CA ASP A 52 14.46 -23.05 -12.06
C ASP A 52 13.99 -23.91 -10.86
N ASP A 53 13.02 -23.40 -10.10
CA ASP A 53 12.07 -24.19 -9.29
C ASP A 53 11.01 -23.27 -8.63
N VAL A 54 10.28 -22.48 -9.42
CA VAL A 54 9.02 -21.86 -8.92
C VAL A 54 7.87 -22.80 -9.27
N GLY A 55 7.88 -23.99 -8.66
CA GLY A 55 6.64 -24.72 -8.47
C GLY A 55 5.69 -23.84 -7.65
N GLU A 56 4.55 -23.45 -8.25
CA GLU A 56 3.39 -22.82 -7.59
C GLU A 56 3.70 -22.13 -6.25
N ALA A 57 4.52 -21.07 -6.29
CA ALA A 57 4.67 -20.21 -5.12
C ALA A 57 3.35 -19.45 -4.96
N SER A 58 2.44 -20.02 -4.17
CA SER A 58 1.25 -19.35 -3.66
C SER A 58 1.68 -17.96 -3.20
N MET A 59 1.14 -16.91 -3.83
CA MET A 59 1.37 -15.52 -3.47
C MET A 59 1.30 -15.37 -1.95
N SER A 60 2.22 -14.61 -1.34
CA SER A 60 2.14 -14.35 0.11
C SER A 60 0.77 -13.76 0.46
N ALA A 61 0.29 -14.01 1.67
CA ALA A 61 -0.98 -13.45 2.14
C ALA A 61 -0.99 -11.91 2.00
N GLY A 62 0.15 -11.26 2.26
CA GLY A 62 0.32 -9.82 2.07
C GLY A 62 0.23 -9.40 0.60
N ASP A 63 0.86 -10.13 -0.32
CA ASP A 63 0.81 -9.82 -1.75
C ASP A 63 -0.61 -9.97 -2.32
N SER A 64 -1.35 -10.97 -1.84
CA SER A 64 -2.75 -11.19 -2.21
C SER A 64 -3.66 -10.08 -1.68
N PHE A 65 -3.43 -9.62 -0.44
CA PHE A 65 -4.16 -8.51 0.16
C PHE A 65 -3.92 -7.20 -0.61
N ARG A 66 -2.65 -6.86 -0.87
CA ARG A 66 -2.25 -5.69 -1.65
C ARG A 66 -2.85 -5.70 -3.05
N ALA A 67 -2.83 -6.84 -3.74
CA ALA A 67 -3.46 -6.99 -5.04
C ALA A 67 -4.98 -6.71 -4.99
N GLY A 68 -5.64 -7.05 -3.89
CA GLY A 68 -7.03 -6.69 -3.61
C GLY A 68 -7.24 -5.18 -3.49
N LEU A 69 -6.43 -4.51 -2.66
CA LEU A 69 -6.50 -3.05 -2.48
C LEU A 69 -6.27 -2.29 -3.80
N TYR A 70 -5.27 -2.70 -4.59
CA TYR A 70 -5.03 -2.07 -5.90
C TYR A 70 -6.23 -2.23 -6.83
N ARG A 71 -6.87 -3.40 -6.84
CA ARG A 71 -8.06 -3.63 -7.65
C ARG A 71 -9.22 -2.73 -7.25
N GLU A 72 -9.35 -2.43 -5.96
CA GLU A 72 -10.39 -1.53 -5.45
C GLU A 72 -10.11 -0.06 -5.80
N LEU A 73 -8.85 0.35 -5.84
CA LEU A 73 -8.45 1.71 -6.24
C LEU A 73 -8.56 1.95 -7.75
N LEU A 74 -8.39 0.92 -8.59
CA LEU A 74 -8.35 1.04 -10.05
C LEU A 74 -9.57 1.78 -10.66
N PRO A 75 -10.83 1.44 -10.32
CA PRO A 75 -11.99 2.15 -10.87
C PRO A 75 -12.07 3.61 -10.43
N LEU A 76 -11.58 3.93 -9.22
CA LEU A 76 -11.61 5.28 -8.68
C LEU A 76 -10.56 6.17 -9.33
N ILE A 77 -9.37 5.63 -9.62
CA ILE A 77 -8.26 6.37 -10.26
C ILE A 77 -8.41 6.40 -11.79
N GLY A 78 -8.92 5.33 -12.40
CA GLY A 78 -9.04 5.22 -13.86
C GLY A 78 -10.34 5.78 -14.46
N GLY A 79 -11.34 6.08 -13.62
CA GLY A 79 -12.65 6.61 -14.07
C GLY A 79 -12.79 8.13 -13.95
N GLN A 80 -11.93 8.78 -13.18
CA GLN A 80 -11.93 10.24 -12.98
C GLN A 80 -10.57 10.79 -13.40
N ASP A 81 -10.45 11.22 -14.66
CA ASP A 81 -9.27 11.94 -15.18
C ASP A 81 -8.95 13.25 -14.39
N ASP A 82 -9.80 13.65 -13.44
CA ASP A 82 -9.71 14.87 -12.63
C ASP A 82 -9.51 14.62 -11.11
N LEU A 83 -9.08 13.43 -10.67
CA LEU A 83 -8.83 13.15 -9.25
C LEU A 83 -7.51 13.80 -8.78
N GLU A 84 -7.51 15.13 -8.73
CA GLU A 84 -6.39 15.96 -8.28
C GLU A 84 -6.39 16.09 -6.76
N LYS A 85 -5.18 16.00 -6.19
CA LYS A 85 -4.96 16.28 -4.78
C LYS A 85 -5.41 17.71 -4.42
N PRO A 86 -6.03 17.94 -3.25
CA PRO A 86 -6.38 16.94 -2.25
C PRO A 86 -7.57 16.05 -2.67
N TYR A 87 -7.44 14.73 -2.43
CA TYR A 87 -8.42 13.73 -2.89
C TYR A 87 -9.77 13.91 -2.18
N LEU A 88 -9.77 13.87 -0.85
CA LEU A 88 -10.98 14.08 -0.06
C LEU A 88 -11.04 15.53 0.44
N ARG A 89 -11.86 16.33 -0.24
CA ARG A 89 -12.00 17.77 0.05
C ARG A 89 -12.93 18.11 1.21
N SER A 90 -13.91 17.26 1.46
CA SER A 90 -14.92 17.37 2.51
C SER A 90 -15.53 16.00 2.79
N VAL A 91 -15.91 15.70 4.03
CA VAL A 91 -16.68 14.48 4.30
C VAL A 91 -18.10 14.66 3.73
N PRO A 92 -18.59 13.75 2.87
CA PRO A 92 -19.95 13.86 2.33
C PRO A 92 -21.00 13.82 3.44
N ASP A 93 -21.99 14.71 3.39
CA ASP A 93 -23.10 14.77 4.35
C ASP A 93 -24.15 13.69 4.08
N THR A 94 -23.76 12.43 4.26
CA THR A 94 -24.62 11.27 4.10
C THR A 94 -24.36 10.26 5.21
N TYR A 95 -25.40 9.56 5.66
CA TYR A 95 -25.26 8.48 6.64
C TYR A 95 -24.31 7.37 6.18
N ALA A 96 -24.22 7.11 4.87
CA ALA A 96 -23.31 6.12 4.33
C ALA A 96 -21.85 6.55 4.46
N ALA A 97 -21.53 7.82 4.15
CA ALA A 97 -20.19 8.37 4.31
C ALA A 97 -19.79 8.43 5.79
N GLU A 98 -20.70 8.84 6.67
CA GLU A 98 -20.47 8.86 8.12
C GLU A 98 -20.09 7.46 8.65
N PHE A 99 -20.80 6.42 8.20
CA PHE A 99 -20.49 5.04 8.57
C PHE A 99 -19.08 4.63 8.11
N VAL A 100 -18.71 4.95 6.87
CA VAL A 100 -17.37 4.65 6.32
C VAL A 100 -16.27 5.41 7.06
N VAL A 101 -16.54 6.65 7.49
CA VAL A 101 -15.61 7.42 8.34
C VAL A 101 -15.38 6.72 9.67
N PHE A 102 -16.44 6.29 10.36
CA PHE A 102 -16.28 5.59 11.63
C PHE A 102 -15.56 4.25 11.50
N GLU A 103 -15.84 3.49 10.44
CA GLU A 103 -15.11 2.26 10.12
C GLU A 103 -13.62 2.54 9.93
N TRP A 104 -13.28 3.61 9.20
CA TRP A 104 -11.89 4.00 8.98
C TRP A 104 -11.20 4.44 10.28
N LEU A 105 -11.86 5.24 11.12
CA LEU A 105 -11.30 5.67 12.40
C LEU A 105 -11.13 4.51 13.38
N GLU A 106 -12.07 3.56 13.42
CA GLU A 106 -11.96 2.34 14.22
C GLU A 106 -10.74 1.51 13.77
N PHE A 107 -10.55 1.37 12.46
CA PHE A 107 -9.37 0.71 11.90
C PHE A 107 -8.06 1.39 12.37
N LEU A 108 -7.97 2.71 12.22
CA LEU A 108 -6.77 3.47 12.64
C LEU A 108 -6.50 3.30 14.13
N LEU A 109 -7.54 3.37 14.97
CA LEU A 109 -7.44 3.18 16.41
C LEU A 109 -7.02 1.76 16.79
N MET A 110 -7.54 0.75 16.09
CA MET A 110 -7.20 -0.65 16.36
C MET A 110 -5.75 -0.98 16.01
N HIS A 111 -5.22 -0.38 14.94
CA HIS A 111 -3.86 -0.66 14.47
C HIS A 111 -2.80 0.22 15.14
N ALA A 112 -3.09 1.51 15.36
CA ALA A 112 -2.10 2.48 15.80
C ALA A 112 -2.48 3.28 17.05
N GLY A 113 -3.61 2.94 17.69
CA GLY A 113 -4.12 3.66 18.86
C GLY A 113 -4.43 5.13 18.56
N TYR A 114 -4.81 5.89 19.58
CA TYR A 114 -5.21 7.28 19.41
C TYR A 114 -4.09 8.16 18.84
N LYS A 115 -2.90 8.08 19.44
CA LYS A 115 -1.75 8.89 19.04
C LYS A 115 -1.34 8.60 17.59
N GLY A 116 -1.22 7.33 17.23
CA GLY A 116 -0.83 6.94 15.87
C GLY A 116 -1.90 7.27 14.84
N ALA A 117 -3.19 7.14 15.19
CA ALA A 117 -4.28 7.59 14.33
C ALA A 117 -4.24 9.11 14.07
N ALA A 118 -4.07 9.92 15.12
CA ALA A 118 -3.95 11.37 14.99
C ALA A 118 -2.72 11.79 14.16
N ASP A 119 -1.56 11.16 14.44
CA ASP A 119 -0.32 11.40 13.69
C ASP A 119 -0.49 10.99 12.20
N ALA A 120 -1.22 9.90 11.92
CA ALA A 120 -1.52 9.46 10.56
C ALA A 120 -2.44 10.42 9.81
N LEU A 121 -3.50 10.95 10.46
CA LEU A 121 -4.37 11.95 9.85
C LEU A 121 -3.61 13.22 9.49
N GLY A 122 -2.73 13.70 10.37
CA GLY A 122 -1.86 14.84 10.07
C GLY A 122 -0.87 14.54 8.94
N TYR A 123 -0.37 13.31 8.85
CA TYR A 123 0.45 12.88 7.72
C TYR A 123 -0.34 12.90 6.41
N TYR A 124 -1.57 12.37 6.38
CA TYR A 124 -2.43 12.35 5.20
C TYR A 124 -2.79 13.77 4.71
N GLU A 125 -3.01 14.70 5.63
CA GLU A 125 -3.16 16.11 5.31
C GLU A 125 -1.87 16.66 4.66
N SER A 126 -0.71 16.40 5.24
CA SER A 126 0.58 16.94 4.75
C SER A 126 0.98 16.52 3.33
N ILE A 127 0.42 15.40 2.84
CA ILE A 127 0.65 14.88 1.48
C ILE A 127 -0.55 15.09 0.56
N ASP A 128 -1.50 15.93 0.96
CA ASP A 128 -2.74 16.28 0.26
C ASP A 128 -3.57 15.03 -0.12
N TRP A 129 -3.76 14.09 0.80
CA TRP A 129 -4.80 13.07 0.64
C TRP A 129 -6.15 13.58 1.12
N ILE A 130 -6.12 14.35 2.20
CA ILE A 130 -7.28 15.00 2.82
C ILE A 130 -6.98 16.49 3.00
N THR A 131 -8.02 17.32 3.07
CA THR A 131 -7.87 18.75 3.44
C THR A 131 -7.69 18.92 4.94
N GLU A 132 -7.19 20.09 5.36
CA GLU A 132 -7.13 20.51 6.78
C GLU A 132 -8.51 20.41 7.45
N ASP A 133 -9.58 20.83 6.76
CA ASP A 133 -10.96 20.76 7.27
C ASP A 133 -11.38 19.31 7.57
N VAL A 134 -11.06 18.37 6.67
CA VAL A 134 -11.35 16.94 6.86
C VAL A 134 -10.50 16.37 7.99
N ALA A 135 -9.20 16.68 8.04
CA ALA A 135 -8.33 16.24 9.10
C ALA A 135 -8.82 16.74 10.48
N GLY A 136 -9.26 17.99 10.57
CA GLY A 136 -9.86 18.58 11.76
C GLY A 136 -11.11 17.84 12.21
N GLN A 137 -12.06 17.63 11.30
CA GLN A 137 -13.31 16.91 11.59
C GLN A 137 -13.05 15.48 12.09
N LEU A 138 -12.11 14.76 11.48
CA LEU A 138 -11.76 13.39 11.88
C LEU A 138 -11.07 13.35 13.25
N ASN A 139 -10.21 14.33 13.56
CA ASN A 139 -9.61 14.45 14.88
C ASN A 139 -10.64 14.75 15.97
N ASP A 140 -11.65 15.57 15.68
CA ASP A 140 -12.76 15.82 16.60
C ASP A 140 -13.53 14.52 16.91
N TYR A 141 -13.76 13.68 15.88
CA TYR A 141 -14.37 12.36 16.06
C TYR A 141 -13.51 11.43 16.90
N LEU A 142 -12.19 11.37 16.64
CA LEU A 142 -11.26 10.59 17.46
C LEU A 142 -11.29 11.00 18.93
N LEU A 143 -11.34 12.30 19.22
CA LEU A 143 -11.37 12.82 20.58
C LEU A 143 -12.63 12.37 21.34
N GLY A 144 -13.76 12.26 20.65
CA GLY A 144 -15.00 11.70 21.22
C GLY A 144 -14.93 10.19 21.50
N ILE A 145 -14.09 9.44 20.77
CA ILE A 145 -13.92 7.99 20.94
C ILE A 145 -12.92 7.69 22.06
N ASP A 146 -11.80 8.41 22.15
CA ASP A 146 -10.72 8.13 23.12
C ASP A 146 -11.14 8.26 24.59
N GLU A 147 -12.18 9.05 24.90
CA GLU A 147 -12.78 9.11 26.23
C GLU A 147 -13.26 7.72 26.74
N THR A 148 -13.40 6.73 25.85
CA THR A 148 -13.78 5.34 26.18
C THR A 148 -12.61 4.36 26.36
N GLY A 149 -11.36 4.82 26.20
CA GLY A 149 -10.13 4.10 26.56
C GLY A 149 -9.45 3.37 25.39
N SER A 150 -8.44 4.02 24.79
CA SER A 150 -7.60 3.42 23.74
C SER A 150 -6.29 2.87 24.30
N ASN A 151 -5.77 1.81 23.68
CA ASN A 151 -4.46 1.22 23.97
C ASN A 151 -3.31 2.12 23.47
N GLU A 152 -2.14 2.06 24.10
CA GLU A 152 -0.92 2.69 23.59
C GLU A 152 -0.54 1.99 22.26
N GLY A 153 -0.66 2.73 21.16
CA GLY A 153 -0.66 2.17 19.82
C GLY A 153 0.69 2.19 19.10
N ASN A 154 0.84 1.22 18.20
CA ASN A 154 1.99 1.03 17.32
C ASN A 154 1.98 2.03 16.16
N ASP A 155 3.04 2.10 15.35
CA ASP A 155 3.00 2.84 14.08
C ASP A 155 2.25 2.03 13.00
N LEU A 156 1.51 2.72 12.12
CA LEU A 156 0.88 2.10 10.94
C LEU A 156 1.94 1.62 9.95
N ASP A 157 1.69 0.46 9.34
CA ASP A 157 2.56 -0.05 8.28
C ASP A 157 2.09 0.41 6.87
N VAL A 158 2.80 -0.04 5.83
CA VAL A 158 2.48 0.34 4.44
C VAL A 158 1.11 -0.17 4.00
N ASP A 159 0.70 -1.35 4.50
CA ASP A 159 -0.60 -1.96 4.15
C ASP A 159 -1.74 -1.17 4.78
N ASP A 160 -1.53 -0.70 6.00
CA ASP A 160 -2.46 0.16 6.71
C ASP A 160 -2.67 1.52 6.00
N HIS A 161 -1.58 2.12 5.50
CA HIS A 161 -1.65 3.34 4.71
C HIS A 161 -2.36 3.12 3.37
N MET A 162 -2.14 1.99 2.70
CA MET A 162 -2.85 1.65 1.46
C MET A 162 -4.35 1.44 1.69
N LEU A 163 -4.72 0.78 2.79
CA LEU A 163 -6.12 0.62 3.16
C LEU A 163 -6.77 1.98 3.50
N SER A 164 -6.05 2.86 4.20
CA SER A 164 -6.50 4.23 4.46
C SER A 164 -6.77 4.99 3.15
N LEU A 165 -5.92 4.81 2.13
CA LEU A 165 -6.15 5.41 0.82
C LEU A 165 -7.42 4.87 0.14
N VAL A 166 -7.75 3.58 0.33
CA VAL A 166 -9.02 3.01 -0.14
C VAL A 166 -10.22 3.70 0.51
N TYR A 167 -10.18 3.94 1.83
CA TYR A 167 -11.25 4.68 2.52
C TYR A 167 -11.40 6.11 2.00
N VAL A 168 -10.29 6.84 1.82
CA VAL A 168 -10.27 8.18 1.22
C VAL A 168 -10.90 8.17 -0.17
N ALA A 169 -10.52 7.20 -0.99
CA ALA A 169 -11.04 7.07 -2.34
C ALA A 169 -12.55 6.77 -2.32
N LYS A 170 -13.02 5.83 -1.48
CA LYS A 170 -14.44 5.52 -1.29
C LYS A 170 -15.25 6.76 -0.93
N LEU A 171 -14.78 7.53 0.04
CA LEU A 171 -15.43 8.78 0.47
C LEU A 171 -15.45 9.83 -0.64
N THR A 172 -14.38 9.91 -1.43
CA THR A 172 -14.32 10.80 -2.60
C THR A 172 -15.35 10.42 -3.66
N GLY A 173 -15.55 9.12 -3.90
CA GLY A 173 -16.58 8.62 -4.82
C GLY A 173 -18.02 8.84 -4.34
N MET A 174 -18.21 9.32 -3.10
CA MET A 174 -19.52 9.67 -2.54
C MET A 174 -19.77 11.20 -2.53
N GLN A 175 -18.80 12.02 -2.95
CA GLN A 175 -18.96 13.47 -3.15
C GLN A 175 -19.74 13.77 -4.44
#